data_AF-A0A0F8XNT5-F1
#
_entry.id   AF-A0A0F8XNT5-F1
#
_cell.length_a   1.000
_cell.length_b   1.000
_cell.length_c   1.000
_cell.angle_alpha   90.00
_cell.angle_beta   90.00
_cell.angle_gamma   90.00
#
_symmetry.space_group_name_H-M   'P 1'
#
loop_
_entity.id
_entity.type
_entity.pdbx_description
1 polymer ?
#
loop_
_entity_poly.entity_id
_entity_poly.type
_entity_poly.pdbx_seq_one_letter_code
_entity_poly.pdbx_strand_id
1 'polypeptide(L)'
;MTLATFVIDPAAAIPLTGDEIVAKINTDTVDPISRASSVSAAARPLEADEVSDVELTPTAAKDNLSAMADVDRGFIRTLPTSGEFPIINVQRDATGQLEVEYDDVAIT
;
A
#
# COMPACT_ATOMS: atom_id res chain seq x y z
N MET A 1 57.51 26.75 7.74
CA MET A 1 56.29 26.57 6.93
C MET A 1 56.66 25.75 5.72
N THR A 2 56.11 24.54 5.57
CA THR A 2 56.41 23.62 4.47
C THR A 2 55.26 23.68 3.47
N LEU A 3 55.57 24.02 2.21
CA LEU A 3 54.62 23.83 1.12
C LEU A 3 54.62 22.35 0.75
N ALA A 4 53.44 21.72 0.83
CA ALA A 4 53.23 20.40 0.25
C ALA A 4 52.87 20.57 -1.21
N THR A 5 53.59 19.86 -2.08
CA THR A 5 53.31 19.81 -3.52
C THR A 5 52.77 18.43 -3.87
N PHE A 6 51.70 18.40 -4.66
CA PHE A 6 51.15 17.19 -5.25
C PHE A 6 51.30 17.28 -6.77
N VAL A 7 51.82 16.23 -7.38
CA VAL A 7 51.98 16.11 -8.83
C VAL A 7 51.08 14.99 -9.30
N ILE A 8 50.12 15.31 -10.18
CA ILE A 8 49.38 14.30 -10.93
C ILE A 8 50.20 14.01 -12.18
N ASP A 9 50.75 12.80 -12.29
CA ASP A 9 51.37 12.33 -13.53
C ASP A 9 50.33 11.58 -14.38
N PRO A 10 49.81 12.19 -15.46
CA PRO A 10 48.85 11.53 -16.33
C PRO A 10 49.45 10.39 -17.15
N ALA A 11 50.79 10.29 -17.27
CA ALA A 11 51.46 9.20 -17.96
C ALA A 11 51.65 7.95 -17.08
N ALA A 12 51.61 8.12 -15.75
CA ALA A 12 51.58 7.02 -14.78
C ALA A 12 50.18 6.40 -14.60
N ALA A 13 49.14 7.01 -15.17
CA ALA A 13 47.80 6.48 -15.15
C ALA A 13 47.72 5.25 -16.07
N ILE A 14 47.86 4.06 -15.50
CA ILE A 14 47.46 2.82 -16.16
C ILE A 14 45.93 2.89 -16.30
N PRO A 15 45.36 2.93 -17.52
CA PRO A 15 43.92 2.93 -17.70
C PRO A 15 43.40 1.61 -17.15
N LEU A 16 42.73 1.68 -16.00
CA LEU A 16 42.07 0.53 -15.43
C LEU A 16 40.93 0.14 -16.37
N THR A 17 40.87 -1.13 -16.71
CA THR A 17 39.69 -1.72 -17.32
C THR A 17 38.50 -1.62 -16.35
N GLY A 18 37.28 -1.72 -16.88
CA GLY A 18 36.07 -1.66 -16.04
C GLY A 18 36.11 -2.68 -14.89
N ASP A 19 36.64 -3.87 -15.15
CA ASP A 19 36.75 -4.94 -14.15
C ASP A 19 37.77 -4.62 -13.05
N GLU A 20 38.87 -3.94 -13.38
CA GLU A 20 39.88 -3.50 -12.40
C GLU A 20 39.35 -2.37 -11.49
N ILE A 21 38.49 -1.50 -12.02
CA ILE A 21 37.80 -0.47 -11.23
C ILE A 21 36.82 -1.12 -10.25
N VAL A 22 36.01 -2.08 -10.73
CA VAL A 22 35.06 -2.83 -9.90
C VAL A 22 35.78 -3.61 -8.79
N ALA A 23 36.89 -4.28 -9.12
CA ALA A 23 37.69 -4.99 -8.14
C ALA A 23 38.27 -4.05 -7.06
N LYS A 24 38.77 -2.88 -7.45
CA LYS A 24 39.26 -1.87 -6.50
C LYS A 24 38.17 -1.35 -5.58
N ILE A 25 36.99 -1.02 -6.11
CA ILE A 25 35.85 -0.56 -5.30
C ILE A 25 35.41 -1.64 -4.31
N ASN A 26 35.38 -2.91 -4.73
CA ASN A 26 34.95 -4.02 -3.89
C ASN A 26 36.00 -4.47 -2.86
N THR A 27 37.26 -4.06 -3.02
CA THR A 27 38.35 -4.39 -2.09
C THR A 27 38.76 -3.21 -1.21
N ASP A 28 38.23 -2.01 -1.48
CA ASP A 28 38.49 -0.85 -0.65
C ASP A 28 37.83 -1.04 0.74
N THR A 29 38.58 -0.64 1.77
CA THR A 29 38.20 -0.81 3.18
C THR A 29 37.38 0.36 3.70
N VAL A 30 37.26 1.43 2.91
CA VAL A 30 36.35 2.54 3.15
C VAL A 30 34.96 2.14 2.64
N ASP A 31 34.20 1.52 3.54
CA ASP A 31 32.79 1.12 3.42
C ASP A 31 32.34 0.76 1.98
N PRO A 32 32.41 -0.53 1.58
CA PRO A 32 32.00 -0.93 0.23
C PRO A 32 30.62 -0.35 -0.04
N ILE A 33 30.44 0.29 -1.21
CA ILE A 33 29.12 0.76 -1.67
C ILE A 33 28.27 -0.48 -1.94
N SER A 34 27.78 -1.08 -0.87
CA SER A 34 26.76 -2.09 -0.92
C SER A 34 25.45 -1.34 -1.11
N ARG A 35 24.49 -1.95 -1.81
CA ARG A 35 23.12 -1.40 -1.87
C ARG A 35 22.54 -1.18 -0.46
N ALA A 36 23.09 -1.83 0.57
CA ALA A 36 22.70 -1.64 1.97
C ALA A 36 23.07 -0.25 2.52
N SER A 37 24.06 0.46 1.96
CA SER A 37 24.43 1.81 2.39
C SER A 37 23.51 2.92 1.83
N SER A 38 22.70 2.59 0.80
CA SER A 38 21.69 3.51 0.21
C SER A 38 20.34 3.52 0.93
N VAL A 39 20.14 2.59 1.85
CA VAL A 39 18.96 2.53 2.72
C VAL A 39 19.44 2.81 4.14
N SER A 40 18.79 3.73 4.86
CA SER A 40 19.11 3.91 6.28
C SER A 40 18.93 2.56 6.99
N ALA A 41 19.80 2.22 7.94
CA ALA A 41 19.76 0.96 8.69
C ALA A 41 18.43 0.72 9.44
N ALA A 42 17.50 1.69 9.46
CA ALA A 42 16.16 1.59 10.00
C ALA A 42 15.08 1.19 8.98
N ALA A 43 15.42 0.98 7.71
CA ALA A 43 14.49 0.34 6.77
C ALA A 43 14.36 -1.13 7.20
N ARG A 44 13.32 -1.42 8.00
CA ARG A 44 13.00 -2.78 8.44
C ARG A 44 12.98 -3.70 7.22
N PRO A 45 13.62 -4.87 7.27
CA PRO A 45 13.47 -5.88 6.22
C PRO A 45 11.99 -6.13 5.94
N LEU A 46 11.62 -6.21 4.67
CA LEU A 46 10.27 -6.66 4.30
C LEU A 46 10.09 -8.07 4.85
N GLU A 47 9.10 -8.26 5.70
CA GLU A 47 8.74 -9.58 6.19
C GLU A 47 8.13 -10.39 5.04
N ALA A 48 8.21 -11.71 5.13
CA ALA A 48 7.50 -12.57 4.21
C ALA A 48 6.00 -12.18 4.21
N ASP A 49 5.42 -12.06 3.02
CA ASP A 49 4.01 -11.69 2.80
C ASP A 49 3.60 -10.25 3.18
N GLU A 50 4.57 -9.38 3.51
CA GLU A 50 4.27 -7.96 3.82
C GLU A 50 3.73 -7.19 2.60
N VAL A 51 4.18 -7.55 1.41
CA VAL A 51 3.64 -7.06 0.15
C VAL A 51 3.11 -8.29 -0.58
N SER A 52 1.80 -8.45 -0.59
CA SER A 52 1.14 -9.59 -1.24
C SER A 52 0.23 -9.13 -2.37
N ASP A 53 0.15 -9.97 -3.40
CA ASP A 53 -0.74 -9.76 -4.54
C ASP A 53 -2.18 -10.22 -4.22
N VAL A 54 -2.55 -10.38 -2.94
CA VAL A 54 -3.88 -10.82 -2.52
C VAL A 54 -4.97 -9.94 -3.13
N GLU A 55 -4.77 -8.62 -3.12
CA GLU A 55 -5.68 -7.65 -3.71
C GLU A 55 -5.61 -7.60 -5.25
N LEU A 56 -4.58 -8.20 -5.85
CA LEU A 56 -4.35 -8.30 -7.29
C LEU A 56 -4.71 -9.67 -7.86
N THR A 57 -5.23 -10.58 -7.03
CA THR A 57 -5.63 -11.90 -7.50
C THR A 57 -6.67 -11.76 -8.62
N PRO A 58 -6.67 -12.64 -9.64
CA PRO A 58 -7.57 -12.52 -10.79
C PRO A 58 -9.06 -12.49 -10.45
N THR A 59 -9.41 -12.85 -9.20
CA THR A 59 -10.78 -12.79 -8.69
C THR A 59 -11.01 -11.64 -7.72
N ALA A 60 -10.01 -10.87 -7.27
CA ALA A 60 -10.19 -9.83 -6.25
C ALA A 60 -11.32 -8.84 -6.59
N ALA A 61 -11.43 -8.40 -7.86
CA ALA A 61 -12.53 -7.55 -8.31
C ALA A 61 -13.89 -8.27 -8.28
N LYS A 62 -13.93 -9.56 -8.66
CA LYS A 62 -15.14 -10.40 -8.61
C LYS A 62 -15.53 -10.73 -7.18
N ASP A 63 -14.56 -10.95 -6.30
CA ASP A 63 -14.75 -11.26 -4.89
C ASP A 63 -15.27 -10.02 -4.15
N ASN A 64 -14.75 -8.83 -4.47
CA ASN A 64 -15.28 -7.56 -3.99
C ASN A 64 -16.71 -7.28 -4.48
N LEU A 65 -16.99 -7.54 -5.77
CA LEU A 65 -18.33 -7.40 -6.32
C LEU A 65 -19.31 -8.41 -5.69
N SER A 66 -18.86 -9.64 -5.47
CA SER A 66 -19.65 -10.69 -4.81
C SER A 66 -19.86 -10.39 -3.32
N ALA A 67 -18.92 -9.67 -2.70
CA ALA A 67 -19.00 -9.18 -1.33
C ALA A 67 -19.86 -7.91 -1.17
N MET A 68 -20.45 -7.36 -2.24
CA MET A 68 -21.37 -6.22 -2.06
C MET A 68 -22.61 -6.59 -1.26
N ALA A 69 -23.06 -7.85 -1.30
CA ALA A 69 -24.16 -8.35 -0.47
C ALA A 69 -23.73 -8.74 0.96
N ASP A 70 -22.45 -8.66 1.29
CA ASP A 70 -21.89 -9.00 2.58
C ASP A 70 -22.08 -7.83 3.57
N VAL A 71 -22.93 -8.06 4.56
CA VAL A 71 -23.26 -7.07 5.60
C VAL A 71 -22.16 -6.90 6.64
N ASP A 72 -21.25 -7.88 6.81
CA ASP A 72 -20.17 -7.82 7.79
C ASP A 72 -19.04 -6.90 7.32
N ARG A 73 -18.83 -6.78 6.01
CA ARG A 73 -17.88 -5.83 5.39
C ARG A 73 -18.41 -4.40 5.29
N GLY A 74 -19.70 -4.19 5.53
CA GLY A 74 -20.32 -2.86 5.59
C GLY A 74 -20.47 -2.14 4.23
N PHE A 75 -20.33 -2.84 3.10
CA PHE A 75 -20.56 -2.25 1.76
C PHE A 75 -22.02 -1.88 1.53
N ILE A 76 -22.95 -2.64 2.12
CA ILE A 76 -24.36 -2.28 2.23
C ILE A 76 -24.67 -2.10 3.71
N ARG A 77 -24.70 -0.86 4.17
CA ARG A 77 -25.11 -0.51 5.53
C ARG A 77 -26.64 -0.49 5.61
N THR A 78 -27.23 -1.64 5.86
CA THR A 78 -28.61 -1.70 6.37
C THR A 78 -28.53 -1.81 7.88
N LEU A 79 -28.58 -0.68 8.57
CA LEU A 79 -28.79 -0.65 10.02
C LEU A 79 -30.27 -0.36 10.27
N PRO A 80 -31.19 -1.34 10.16
CA PRO A 80 -32.50 -1.16 10.76
C PRO A 80 -32.26 -1.00 12.25
N THR A 81 -32.36 0.23 12.73
CA THR A 81 -32.27 0.50 14.16
C THR A 81 -33.49 -0.14 14.82
N SER A 82 -33.33 -0.80 15.96
CA SER A 82 -34.51 -1.19 16.74
C SER A 82 -35.10 0.10 17.34
N GLY A 83 -36.34 0.41 17.03
CA GLY A 83 -37.00 1.63 17.49
C GLY A 83 -38.41 1.79 16.93
N GLU A 84 -39.13 2.79 17.43
CA GLU A 84 -40.37 3.25 16.82
C GLU A 84 -40.04 4.28 15.74
N PHE A 85 -40.59 4.09 14.54
CA PHE A 85 -40.35 4.96 13.39
C PHE A 85 -41.64 5.68 13.00
N PRO A 86 -41.59 7.00 12.69
CA PRO A 86 -42.75 7.72 12.24
C PRO A 86 -43.25 7.18 10.89
N ILE A 87 -44.53 6.85 10.81
CA ILE A 87 -45.18 6.50 9.54
C ILE A 87 -45.50 7.80 8.79
N ILE A 88 -44.99 7.91 7.56
CA ILE A 88 -45.25 9.04 6.67
C ILE A 88 -46.54 8.80 5.88
N ASN A 89 -46.74 7.58 5.39
CA ASN A 89 -47.88 7.23 4.55
C ASN A 89 -48.26 5.75 4.69
N VAL A 90 -49.56 5.47 4.51
CA VAL A 90 -50.11 4.11 4.44
C VAL A 90 -51.03 4.03 3.23
N GLN A 91 -50.71 3.14 2.29
CA GLN A 91 -51.49 2.98 1.07
C GLN A 91 -51.67 1.51 0.70
N ARG A 92 -52.49 1.25 -0.33
CA ARG A 92 -52.58 -0.07 -0.96
C ARG A 92 -51.85 -0.05 -2.28
N ASP A 93 -51.04 -1.07 -2.53
CA ASP A 93 -50.39 -1.25 -3.82
C ASP A 93 -51.36 -1.79 -4.89
N ALA A 94 -50.87 -1.95 -6.12
CA ALA A 94 -51.67 -2.48 -7.23
C ALA A 94 -52.10 -3.95 -7.04
N THR A 95 -51.53 -4.67 -6.08
CA THR A 95 -51.91 -6.03 -5.70
C THR A 95 -52.91 -6.07 -4.53
N GLY A 96 -53.26 -4.90 -3.98
CA GLY A 96 -54.15 -4.75 -2.85
C GLY A 96 -53.48 -4.97 -1.49
N GLN A 97 -52.15 -5.12 -1.43
CA GLN A 97 -51.40 -5.24 -0.19
C GLN A 97 -51.19 -3.88 0.46
N LEU A 98 -51.03 -3.87 1.78
CA LEU A 98 -50.70 -2.64 2.52
C LEU A 98 -49.22 -2.32 2.33
N GLU A 99 -48.94 -1.12 1.86
CA GLU A 99 -47.61 -0.52 1.76
C GLU A 99 -47.50 0.58 2.82
N VAL A 100 -46.40 0.59 3.57
CA VAL A 100 -46.13 1.54 4.64
C VAL A 100 -44.80 2.23 4.36
N GLU A 101 -44.85 3.55 4.20
CA GLU A 101 -43.67 4.40 4.08
C GLU A 101 -43.37 5.02 5.45
N TYR A 102 -42.12 4.92 5.89
CA TYR A 102 -41.67 5.38 7.20
C TYR A 102 -40.40 6.21 7.08
N ASP A 103 -40.21 7.13 8.03
CA ASP A 103 -38.95 7.87 8.21
C ASP A 103 -37.93 6.95 8.91
N ASP A 104 -36.69 6.88 8.39
CA ASP A 104 -35.64 6.02 8.94
C ASP A 104 -34.93 6.62 10.17
N VAL A 105 -35.41 7.77 10.65
CA VAL A 105 -35.03 8.36 11.94
C VAL A 105 -35.97 7.88 13.05
N ALA A 106 -35.41 7.17 14.04
CA ALA A 106 -36.17 6.67 15.19
C ALA A 106 -36.70 7.81 16.08
N ILE A 107 -37.89 7.63 16.63
CA ILE A 107 -38.47 8.51 17.66
C ILE A 107 -37.68 8.33 18.97
N THR A 108 -37.36 9.45 19.63
CA THR A 108 -36.62 9.48 20.92
C THR A 108 -37.56 9.69 22.10
#